data_AF-A0A822ZBT2-F1
#
_entry.id   AF-A0A822ZBT2-F1
#
_cell.length_a   1.000
_cell.length_b   1.000
_cell.length_c   1.000
_cell.angle_alpha   90.00
_cell.angle_beta   90.00
_cell.angle_gamma   90.00
#
_symmetry.space_group_name_H-M   'P 1'
#
loop_
_entity.id
_entity.type
_entity.pdbx_description
1 polymer ?
#
loop_
_entity_poly.entity_id
_entity_poly.type
_entity_poly.pdbx_seq_one_letter_code
_entity_poly.pdbx_strand_id
1 'polypeptide(L)'
;MTNLRYIDLYCCKSITQLPSSITKLQNLHTLHLSLCKSLENFPVNLGKLTKLTTLKYFPVGVGGKGSPSCARLRELHGLNQLSGELRIEGLENVRDARDAEQANLKDKPYLTSLQFDYDDGDGDDDDDDENYSLASNDR
;
A
#
# COMPACT_ATOMS: atom_id res chain seq x y z
N MET A 1 0.85 6.33 24.00
CA MET A 1 1.74 6.70 22.88
C MET A 1 2.24 5.41 22.25
N THR A 2 1.88 5.15 21.00
CA THR A 2 2.30 3.94 20.28
C THR A 2 3.69 4.19 19.70
N ASN A 3 4.69 3.41 20.13
CA ASN A 3 6.08 3.49 19.66
C ASN A 3 6.34 2.61 18.44
N LEU A 4 5.28 2.13 17.77
CA LEU A 4 5.41 1.24 16.63
C LEU A 4 6.09 1.99 15.47
N ARG A 5 7.21 1.42 14.99
CA ARG A 5 8.02 2.00 13.90
C ARG A 5 7.94 1.21 12.61
N TYR A 6 7.59 -0.08 12.69
CA TYR A 6 7.65 -1.01 11.58
C TYR A 6 6.35 -1.81 11.55
N ILE A 7 5.68 -1.77 10.39
CA ILE A 7 4.58 -2.66 10.05
C ILE A 7 4.95 -3.31 8.73
N ASP A 8 4.98 -4.63 8.73
CA ASP A 8 5.23 -5.43 7.54
C ASP A 8 4.12 -6.46 7.39
N LEU A 9 3.41 -6.32 6.29
CA LEU A 9 2.28 -7.12 5.89
C LEU A 9 2.54 -7.73 4.51
N TYR A 10 3.81 -7.86 4.11
CA TYR A 10 4.18 -8.47 2.83
C TYR A 10 3.39 -9.74 2.54
N CYS A 11 2.80 -9.83 1.34
CA CYS A 11 2.05 -10.97 0.86
C CYS A 11 0.89 -11.40 1.79
N CYS A 12 0.31 -10.45 2.55
CA CYS A 12 -0.84 -10.74 3.39
C CYS A 12 -2.10 -10.86 2.52
N LYS A 13 -2.45 -12.09 2.11
CA LYS A 13 -3.63 -12.36 1.27
C LYS A 13 -4.97 -12.10 1.95
N SER A 14 -5.01 -12.08 3.28
CA SER A 14 -6.26 -11.91 4.06
C SER A 14 -6.56 -10.46 4.42
N ILE A 15 -5.64 -9.52 4.22
CA ILE A 15 -5.88 -8.12 4.57
C ILE A 15 -6.73 -7.45 3.49
N THR A 16 -7.96 -7.09 3.87
CA THR A 16 -8.89 -6.38 2.99
C THR A 16 -8.99 -4.89 3.29
N GLN A 17 -8.54 -4.49 4.49
CA GLN A 17 -8.60 -3.12 4.95
C GLN A 17 -7.46 -2.80 5.90
N LEU A 18 -6.91 -1.61 5.75
CA LEU A 18 -6.06 -1.00 6.75
C LEU A 18 -6.92 -0.17 7.71
N PRO A 19 -6.78 -0.34 9.04
CA PRO A 19 -7.61 0.38 9.99
C PRO A 19 -7.29 1.88 9.93
N SER A 20 -8.31 2.73 10.01
CA SER A 20 -8.15 4.20 10.00
C SER A 20 -7.22 4.72 11.11
N SER A 21 -7.09 3.96 12.20
CA SER A 21 -6.19 4.24 13.32
C SER A 21 -4.70 4.16 12.95
N ILE A 22 -4.32 3.55 11.82
CA ILE A 22 -2.92 3.50 11.38
C ILE A 22 -2.31 4.90 11.20
N THR A 23 -3.14 5.89 10.84
CA THR A 23 -2.72 7.30 10.71
C THR A 23 -2.40 7.96 12.06
N LYS A 24 -2.75 7.32 13.18
CA LYS A 24 -2.37 7.77 14.53
C LYS A 24 -0.95 7.33 14.92
N LEU A 25 -0.31 6.47 14.14
CA LEU A 25 1.04 5.97 14.39
C LEU A 25 2.11 6.98 13.94
N GLN A 26 2.18 8.12 14.63
CA GLN A 26 3.07 9.26 14.28
C GLN A 26 4.57 8.94 14.30
N ASN A 27 4.96 7.77 14.83
CA ASN A 27 6.34 7.27 14.85
C ASN A 27 6.59 6.13 13.86
N LEU A 28 5.64 5.82 12.98
CA LEU A 28 5.80 4.79 11.96
C LEU A 28 6.82 5.25 10.91
N HIS A 29 7.82 4.41 10.65
CA HIS A 29 8.88 4.62 9.65
C HIS A 29 8.68 3.72 8.44
N THR A 30 8.21 2.49 8.65
CA THR A 30 8.01 1.52 7.58
C THR A 30 6.59 0.97 7.58
N LEU A 31 5.97 0.99 6.41
CA LEU A 31 4.72 0.31 6.09
C LEU A 31 4.92 -0.50 4.81
N HIS A 32 5.00 -1.81 4.93
CA HIS A 32 5.19 -2.73 3.80
C HIS A 32 3.89 -3.50 3.53
N LEU A 33 3.36 -3.35 2.31
CA LEU A 33 2.06 -3.89 1.87
C LEU A 33 2.17 -4.59 0.50
N SER A 34 3.38 -4.85 0.03
CA SER A 34 3.56 -5.44 -1.30
C SER A 34 2.92 -6.82 -1.35
N LEU A 35 2.29 -7.15 -2.48
CA LEU A 35 1.59 -8.43 -2.71
C LEU A 35 0.35 -8.67 -1.80
N CYS A 36 -0.20 -7.62 -1.17
CA CYS A 36 -1.50 -7.69 -0.51
C CYS A 36 -2.65 -7.54 -1.53
N LYS A 37 -2.85 -8.56 -2.37
CA LYS A 37 -3.81 -8.51 -3.50
C LYS A 37 -5.26 -8.23 -3.07
N SER A 38 -5.66 -8.62 -1.86
CA SER A 38 -7.03 -8.45 -1.37
C SER A 38 -7.32 -7.06 -0.76
N LEU A 39 -6.36 -6.12 -0.77
CA LEU A 39 -6.48 -4.83 -0.07
C LEU A 39 -7.43 -3.87 -0.81
N GLU A 40 -8.70 -3.87 -0.40
CA GLU A 40 -9.74 -3.02 -1.00
C GLU A 40 -9.84 -1.62 -0.36
N ASN A 41 -9.46 -1.48 0.91
CA ASN A 41 -9.66 -0.24 1.65
C ASN A 41 -8.36 0.29 2.26
N PHE A 42 -8.06 1.54 1.93
CA PHE A 42 -6.85 2.23 2.37
C PHE A 42 -7.21 3.42 3.27
N PRO A 43 -6.46 3.72 4.34
CA PRO A 43 -6.78 4.81 5.28
C PRO A 43 -6.76 6.19 4.63
N VAL A 44 -7.72 7.04 5.01
CA VAL A 44 -7.70 8.48 4.70
C VAL A 44 -6.73 9.21 5.62
N ASN A 45 -6.02 10.22 5.10
CA ASN A 45 -4.97 10.97 5.78
C ASN A 45 -3.67 10.19 6.02
N LEU A 46 -3.27 9.28 5.13
CA LEU A 46 -1.97 8.62 5.23
C LEU A 46 -0.84 9.66 5.26
N GLY A 47 -1.01 10.78 4.55
CA GLY A 47 -0.07 11.92 4.52
C GLY A 47 0.27 12.53 5.88
N LYS A 48 -0.47 12.22 6.95
CA LYS A 48 -0.12 12.61 8.33
C LYS A 48 1.05 11.83 8.92
N LEU A 49 1.45 10.71 8.32
CA LEU A 49 2.59 9.91 8.73
C LEU A 49 3.91 10.54 8.23
N THR A 50 4.22 11.76 8.69
CA THR A 50 5.35 12.55 8.20
C THR A 50 6.73 11.94 8.48
N LYS A 51 6.82 10.98 9.40
CA LYS A 51 8.03 10.20 9.69
C LYS A 51 8.15 8.91 8.88
N LEU A 52 7.16 8.61 8.03
CA LEU A 52 7.20 7.42 7.18
C LEU A 52 8.29 7.61 6.13
N THR A 53 9.28 6.73 6.17
CA THR A 53 10.41 6.73 5.24
C THR A 53 10.26 5.63 4.19
N THR A 54 9.59 4.53 4.51
CA THR A 54 9.41 3.40 3.60
C THR A 54 7.93 3.08 3.42
N LEU A 55 7.45 3.28 2.19
CA LEU A 55 6.17 2.80 1.69
C LEU A 55 6.45 2.14 0.34
N LYS A 56 6.39 0.81 0.30
CA LYS A 56 6.77 0.06 -0.91
C LYS A 56 5.65 -0.04 -1.94
N TYR A 57 4.40 0.02 -1.48
CA TYR A 57 3.22 -0.19 -2.30
C TYR A 57 2.14 0.83 -1.93
N PHE A 58 1.57 1.47 -2.95
CA PHE A 58 0.44 2.37 -2.79
C PHE A 58 -0.62 2.09 -3.87
N PRO A 59 -1.79 1.55 -3.49
CA PRO A 59 -2.87 1.36 -4.44
C PRO A 59 -3.59 2.69 -4.69
N VAL A 60 -3.99 2.95 -5.93
CA VAL A 60 -4.78 4.11 -6.32
C VAL A 60 -6.15 3.67 -6.78
N GLY A 61 -7.19 4.27 -6.20
CA GLY A 61 -8.57 3.98 -6.59
C GLY A 61 -9.11 2.64 -6.10
N VAL A 62 -8.41 1.93 -5.21
CA VAL A 62 -8.98 0.76 -4.52
C VAL A 62 -10.20 1.16 -3.70
N GLY A 63 -11.24 0.33 -3.81
CA GLY A 63 -12.52 0.48 -3.13
C GLY A 63 -13.69 0.12 -4.03
N GLY A 64 -14.59 -0.75 -3.57
CA GLY A 64 -15.83 -1.08 -4.27
C GLY A 64 -16.73 0.15 -4.48
N LYS A 65 -17.68 0.06 -5.43
CA LYS A 65 -18.70 1.11 -5.65
C LYS A 65 -19.39 1.47 -4.33
N GLY A 66 -19.14 2.67 -3.81
CA GLY A 66 -19.71 3.15 -2.55
C GLY A 66 -18.76 3.08 -1.35
N SER A 67 -17.52 2.64 -1.50
CA SER A 67 -16.53 2.76 -0.43
C SER A 67 -16.12 4.23 -0.21
N PRO A 68 -16.26 4.77 1.02
CA PRO A 68 -15.84 6.13 1.34
C PRO A 68 -14.31 6.29 1.40
N SER A 69 -13.56 5.19 1.33
CA SER A 69 -12.10 5.16 1.54
C SER A 69 -11.36 4.90 0.22
N CYS A 70 -11.56 5.77 -0.77
CA CYS A 70 -10.78 5.73 -2.01
C CYS A 70 -9.33 6.11 -1.70
N ALA A 71 -8.37 5.24 -2.00
CA ALA A 71 -6.96 5.57 -1.91
C ALA A 71 -6.61 6.63 -2.98
N ARG A 72 -6.67 7.90 -2.59
CA ARG A 72 -6.40 9.02 -3.51
C ARG A 72 -4.92 9.29 -3.56
N LEU A 73 -4.40 9.53 -4.77
CA LEU A 73 -2.98 9.81 -4.99
C LEU A 73 -2.47 10.99 -4.13
N ARG A 74 -3.31 12.00 -3.85
CA ARG A 74 -2.99 13.14 -2.97
C ARG A 74 -2.59 12.76 -1.55
N GLU A 75 -2.93 11.56 -1.07
CA GLU A 75 -2.54 11.08 0.27
C GLU A 75 -1.01 10.99 0.43
N LEU A 76 -0.28 10.85 -0.68
CA LEU A 76 1.18 10.86 -0.69
C LEU A 76 1.78 12.24 -0.47
N HIS A 77 0.99 13.33 -0.54
CA HIS A 77 1.47 14.71 -0.44
C HIS A 77 2.33 14.97 0.80
N GLY A 78 1.87 14.55 1.98
CA GLY A 78 2.58 14.79 3.25
C GLY A 78 3.78 13.88 3.51
N LEU A 79 3.97 12.85 2.69
CA LEU A 79 4.99 11.80 2.90
C LEU A 79 6.33 12.20 2.25
N ASN A 80 6.91 13.32 2.67
CA ASN A 80 8.11 13.89 2.04
C ASN A 80 9.42 13.23 2.45
N GLN A 81 9.38 12.33 3.43
CA GLN A 81 10.53 11.53 3.85
C GLN A 81 10.59 10.15 3.15
N LEU A 82 9.65 9.86 2.24
CA LEU A 82 9.66 8.60 1.48
C LEU A 82 10.95 8.46 0.70
N SER A 83 11.59 7.31 0.87
CA SER A 83 12.86 6.99 0.28
C SER A 83 12.86 5.63 -0.41
N GLY A 84 13.81 5.47 -1.33
CA GLY A 84 13.98 4.22 -2.06
C GLY A 84 12.94 4.03 -3.14
N GLU A 85 12.28 2.87 -3.13
CA GLU A 85 11.35 2.44 -4.17
C GLU A 85 9.90 2.55 -3.69
N LEU A 86 9.05 3.11 -4.53
CA LEU A 86 7.60 3.13 -4.37
C LEU A 86 6.95 2.55 -5.63
N ARG A 87 6.19 1.48 -5.47
CA ARG A 87 5.28 0.95 -6.49
C ARG A 87 3.90 1.56 -6.30
N ILE A 88 3.33 2.08 -7.38
CA ILE A 88 1.98 2.62 -7.43
C ILE A 88 1.18 1.79 -8.42
N GLU A 89 0.03 1.30 -7.97
CA GLU A 89 -0.88 0.51 -8.81
C GLU A 89 -2.19 1.27 -9.02
N GLY A 90 -2.84 1.09 -10.17
CA GLY A 90 -4.16 1.65 -10.42
C GLY A 90 -4.14 3.14 -10.80
N LEU A 91 -3.06 3.63 -11.41
CA LEU A 91 -2.96 5.04 -11.83
C LEU A 91 -4.05 5.47 -12.81
N GLU A 92 -4.57 4.54 -13.60
CA GLU A 92 -5.74 4.70 -14.48
C GLU A 92 -7.00 5.16 -13.72
N ASN A 93 -7.06 4.92 -12.41
CA ASN A 93 -8.17 5.36 -11.55
C ASN A 93 -8.04 6.83 -11.11
N VAL A 94 -6.95 7.54 -11.43
CA VAL A 94 -6.78 8.96 -11.12
C VAL A 94 -7.70 9.81 -12.00
N ARG A 95 -8.82 10.26 -11.43
CA ARG A 95 -9.82 11.11 -12.13
C ARG A 95 -9.53 12.61 -12.08
N ASP A 96 -8.65 13.04 -11.17
CA ASP A 96 -8.34 14.45 -10.92
C ASP A 96 -6.84 14.68 -11.00
N ALA A 97 -6.38 15.38 -12.04
CA ALA A 97 -4.96 15.69 -12.23
C ALA A 97 -4.35 16.45 -11.05
N ARG A 98 -5.17 17.17 -10.27
CA ARG A 98 -4.72 17.86 -9.05
C ARG A 98 -4.25 16.89 -7.96
N ASP A 99 -4.73 15.64 -7.97
CA ASP A 99 -4.26 14.62 -7.02
C ASP A 99 -2.82 14.21 -7.31
N ALA A 100 -2.48 14.07 -8.60
CA ALA A 100 -1.12 13.77 -9.04
C ALA A 100 -0.17 14.95 -8.77
N GLU A 101 -0.63 16.18 -9.05
CA GLU A 101 0.13 17.39 -8.74
C GLU A 101 0.43 17.50 -7.23
N GLN A 102 -0.58 17.26 -6.38
CA GLN A 102 -0.42 17.31 -4.92
C GLN A 102 0.48 16.20 -4.37
N ALA A 103 0.38 14.98 -4.91
CA ALA A 103 1.25 13.88 -4.50
C ALA A 103 2.74 14.20 -4.67
N ASN A 104 3.03 15.06 -5.64
CA ASN A 104 4.34 15.65 -5.91
C ASN A 104 5.50 14.65 -5.88
N LEU A 105 5.30 13.48 -6.50
CA LEU A 105 6.26 12.37 -6.48
C LEU A 105 7.63 12.77 -7.06
N LYS A 106 7.63 13.68 -8.03
CA LYS A 106 8.84 14.19 -8.70
C LYS A 106 9.78 14.99 -7.78
N ASP A 107 9.23 15.65 -6.75
CA ASP A 107 10.02 16.52 -5.86
C ASP A 107 10.31 15.84 -4.51
N LYS A 108 10.07 14.52 -4.39
CA LYS A 108 10.43 13.75 -3.19
C LYS A 108 11.92 13.39 -3.25
N PRO A 109 12.78 14.04 -2.45
CA PRO A 109 14.23 14.06 -2.69
C PRO A 109 14.93 12.73 -2.40
N TYR A 110 14.30 11.85 -1.62
CA TYR A 110 14.89 10.57 -1.21
C TYR A 110 14.36 9.39 -2.03
N LEU A 111 13.38 9.62 -2.90
CA LEU A 111 12.82 8.58 -3.74
C LEU A 111 13.79 8.29 -4.89
N THR A 112 14.21 7.04 -5.01
CA THR A 112 15.20 6.61 -6.00
C THR A 112 14.58 5.81 -7.14
N SER A 113 13.37 5.27 -6.94
CA SER A 113 12.66 4.47 -7.95
C SER A 113 11.15 4.61 -7.80
N LEU A 114 10.48 4.73 -8.94
CA LEU A 114 9.02 4.70 -9.08
C LEU A 114 8.66 3.58 -10.05
N GLN A 115 7.75 2.72 -9.64
CA GLN A 115 7.18 1.68 -10.50
C GLN A 115 5.67 1.88 -10.59
N PHE A 116 5.14 1.60 -11.77
CA PHE A 116 3.73 1.76 -12.07
C PHE A 116 3.23 0.43 -12.62
N ASP A 117 2.26 -0.15 -11.92
CA ASP A 117 1.55 -1.34 -12.37
C ASP A 117 0.12 -0.95 -12.73
N TYR A 118 -0.39 -1.52 -13.82
CA TYR A 118 -1.79 -1.40 -14.23
C TYR A 118 -2.53 -2.62 -13.71
N ASP A 119 -3.78 -2.42 -13.27
CA ASP A 119 -4.65 -3.55 -12.98
C ASP A 119 -5.10 -4.14 -14.34
N ASP A 120 -4.38 -5.17 -14.80
CA ASP A 120 -4.64 -5.83 -16.09
C ASP A 120 -5.95 -6.64 -16.09
N GLY A 121 -6.73 -6.62 -14.99
CA GLY A 121 -8.12 -7.03 -14.96
C GLY A 121 -8.40 -8.53 -15.09
N ASP A 122 -7.38 -9.37 -15.23
CA ASP A 122 -7.54 -10.82 -15.31
C ASP A 122 -6.48 -11.53 -14.45
N GLY A 123 -6.98 -12.21 -13.42
CA GLY A 123 -6.19 -13.01 -12.49
C GLY A 123 -7.09 -13.78 -11.57
N ASP A 124 -7.98 -14.61 -12.14
CA ASP A 124 -8.44 -15.84 -11.49
C ASP A 124 -7.19 -16.72 -11.22
N ASP A 125 -6.37 -16.32 -10.25
CA ASP A 125 -5.37 -17.20 -9.65
C ASP A 125 -6.15 -18.09 -8.68
N ASP A 126 -6.64 -19.21 -9.21
CA ASP A 126 -6.95 -20.39 -8.42
C ASP A 126 -5.73 -20.67 -7.52
N ASP A 127 -5.82 -20.26 -6.25
CA ASP A 127 -4.90 -20.67 -5.19
C ASP A 127 -5.14 -22.18 -4.94
N ASP A 128 -4.59 -23.03 -5.81
CA ASP A 128 -4.31 -24.43 -5.50
C ASP A 128 -3.23 -24.43 -4.41
N ASP A 129 -3.70 -24.51 -3.17
CA ASP A 129 -2.91 -24.69 -1.96
C ASP A 129 -2.29 -26.11 -2.00
N GLU A 130 -1.21 -26.31 -2.78
CA GLU A 130 -0.42 -27.53 -2.74
C GLU A 130 0.31 -27.66 -1.39
N ASN A 131 -0.39 -28.35 -0.50
CA ASN A 131 0.04 -29.06 0.69
C ASN A 131 1.49 -29.61 0.61
N TYR A 132 2.45 -28.84 1.10
CA TYR A 132 3.73 -29.39 1.57
C TYR A 132 3.61 -29.80 3.05
N SER A 133 2.91 -30.90 3.32
CA SER A 133 3.12 -31.65 4.56
C SER A 133 4.01 -32.86 4.29
N LEU A 134 5.21 -32.77 4.85
CA LEU A 134 6.31 -33.71 4.85
C LEU A 134 5.85 -35.14 5.19
N ALA A 135 6.25 -36.10 4.35
CA ALA A 135 6.33 -37.49 4.72
C ALA A 135 7.32 -37.65 5.89
N SER A 136 6.78 -38.01 7.05
CA SER A 136 7.53 -38.69 8.12
C SER A 136 6.68 -39.85 8.59
N ASN A 137 6.77 -40.98 7.89
CA ASN A 137 6.41 -42.28 8.43
C ASN A 137 7.68 -43.13 8.42
N ASP A 138 8.39 -43.10 9.55
CA ASP A 138 9.34 -44.14 9.91
C ASP A 138 8.90 -44.68 11.28
N ARG A 139 8.34 -45.89 11.28
CA ARG A 139 8.16 -46.72 12.47
C ARG A 139 8.15 -48.19 12.07
#